data_AF-A7RG44-F1
#
_entry.id   AF-A7RG44-F1
#
_cell.length_a   1.000
_cell.length_b   1.000
_cell.length_c   1.000
_cell.angle_alpha   90.00
_cell.angle_beta   90.00
_cell.angle_gamma   90.00
#
_symmetry.space_group_name_H-M   'P 1'
#
loop_
_entity.id
_entity.type
_entity.pdbx_description
1 polymer ?
#
loop_
_entity_poly.entity_id
_entity_poly.type
_entity_poly.pdbx_seq_one_letter_code
_entity_poly.pdbx_strand_id
1 'polypeptide(L)'
;ILRDLLQVSHVQTIYNIFVALLAVFVLNTVIYDFIDTGRLSLDFSIMFWAFGKVSTVINVWLVMLIMSLLIFPLFRFWHSSQSTWYHLPNIVWLVGYIGYIVVFCVFPIQEVYTHNLPPVSSIIILTEQIRLILKVHAFVRSNVPKVLYTSENENEIPEFGQYLYFLFCPTLVYRDHYPMTPCIRWDYVVSNFFQVAMCILYTYYVFARFCVPVFRNTGKEAGNFKNLILSAFSCMLPGTMVLVLGFFAILHSWLNAFAEMTRFADRMFYKDWWNAPSYADWYRTWNVVVHDWLYTYIYKDLVQLTNNRNLSTVAVFVVSAIAHEYVLMFAFRFFFPILFTMFGGVGLSFVFLKPSKHNKHSQWWNIFMWITLFLGNGLLMCLYSQEWYATQNCPRKNVRYTLKKGRS
;
A
#
# COMPACT_ATOMS: atom_id res chain seq x y z
N ILE A 1 12.86 6.00 -15.40
CA ILE A 1 13.52 6.90 -14.42
C ILE A 1 14.57 6.16 -13.60
N LEU A 2 14.26 5.42 -12.52
CA LEU A 2 15.35 4.80 -11.73
C LEU A 2 16.17 3.79 -12.52
N ARG A 3 15.54 3.04 -13.44
CA ARG A 3 16.26 2.17 -14.38
C ARG A 3 17.33 2.93 -15.17
N ASP A 4 16.96 4.09 -15.70
CA ASP A 4 17.85 4.93 -16.50
C ASP A 4 18.90 5.59 -15.60
N LEU A 5 18.52 5.99 -14.39
CA LEU A 5 19.44 6.54 -13.40
C LEU A 5 20.45 5.50 -12.88
N LEU A 6 20.06 4.23 -12.74
CA LEU A 6 20.97 3.14 -12.34
C LEU A 6 22.04 2.85 -13.39
N GLN A 7 21.90 3.36 -14.62
CA GLN A 7 22.98 3.33 -15.62
C GLN A 7 24.03 4.43 -15.35
N VAL A 8 23.70 5.43 -14.53
CA VAL A 8 24.66 6.45 -14.08
C VAL A 8 25.51 5.86 -12.94
N SER A 9 26.83 5.89 -13.11
CA SER A 9 27.80 5.27 -12.20
C SER A 9 27.63 5.67 -10.72
N HIS A 10 27.25 6.92 -10.45
CA HIS A 10 27.04 7.43 -9.09
C HIS A 10 25.83 6.78 -8.40
N VAL A 11 24.71 6.60 -9.10
CA VAL A 11 23.50 5.98 -8.54
C VAL A 11 23.69 4.47 -8.43
N GLN A 12 24.39 3.86 -9.40
CA GLN A 12 24.79 2.46 -9.32
C GLN A 12 25.65 2.20 -8.08
N THR A 13 26.54 3.13 -7.72
CA THR A 13 27.35 3.04 -6.50
C THR A 13 26.46 3.02 -5.25
N ILE A 14 25.44 3.88 -5.18
CA ILE A 14 24.49 3.87 -4.06
C ILE A 14 23.77 2.53 -3.97
N TYR A 15 23.31 1.97 -5.09
CA TYR A 15 22.73 0.63 -5.13
C TYR A 15 23.70 -0.44 -4.59
N ASN A 16 24.95 -0.42 -5.05
CA ASN A 16 25.99 -1.34 -4.58
C ASN A 16 26.26 -1.20 -3.08
N ILE A 17 26.21 0.02 -2.52
CA ILE A 17 26.34 0.27 -1.07
C ILE A 17 25.19 -0.39 -0.31
N PHE A 18 23.94 -0.28 -0.77
CA PHE A 18 22.81 -0.95 -0.14
C PHE A 18 22.94 -2.49 -0.19
N VAL A 19 23.41 -3.03 -1.31
CA VAL A 19 23.68 -4.48 -1.44
C VAL A 19 24.80 -4.92 -0.49
N ALA A 20 25.89 -4.14 -0.40
CA ALA A 20 26.98 -4.41 0.53
C ALA A 20 26.51 -4.33 1.98
N LEU A 21 25.67 -3.35 2.33
CA LEU A 21 25.10 -3.18 3.66
C LEU A 21 24.21 -4.37 4.05
N LEU A 22 23.43 -4.92 3.10
CA LEU A 22 22.70 -6.16 3.30
C LEU A 22 23.64 -7.34 3.60
N ALA A 23 24.71 -7.50 2.82
CA ALA A 23 25.69 -8.56 3.05
C ALA A 23 26.35 -8.43 4.44
N VAL A 24 26.66 -7.20 4.86
CA VAL A 24 27.18 -6.91 6.20
C VAL A 24 26.15 -7.23 7.28
N PHE A 25 24.86 -6.93 7.08
CA PHE A 25 23.82 -7.28 8.04
C PHE A 25 23.67 -8.79 8.20
N VAL A 26 23.62 -9.53 7.09
CA VAL A 26 23.59 -11.00 7.12
C VAL A 26 24.80 -11.54 7.88
N LEU A 27 26.00 -11.05 7.55
CA LEU A 27 27.23 -11.47 8.21
C LEU A 27 27.21 -11.14 9.71
N ASN A 28 26.76 -9.95 10.09
CA ASN A 28 26.64 -9.53 11.48
C ASN A 28 25.70 -10.44 12.25
N THR A 29 24.53 -10.78 11.68
CA THR A 29 23.59 -11.71 12.32
C THR A 29 24.18 -13.10 12.46
N VAL A 30 24.80 -13.64 11.40
CA VAL A 30 25.44 -14.95 11.43
C VAL A 30 26.54 -15.01 12.51
N ILE A 31 27.37 -13.97 12.61
CA ILE A 31 28.43 -13.88 13.62
C ILE A 31 27.81 -13.75 15.03
N TYR A 32 26.80 -12.91 15.20
CA TYR A 32 26.14 -12.71 16.50
C TYR A 32 25.50 -14.01 17.01
N ASP A 33 24.76 -14.71 16.16
CA ASP A 33 24.11 -15.99 16.50
C ASP A 33 25.15 -17.08 16.80
N PHE A 34 26.24 -17.12 16.03
CA PHE A 34 27.35 -18.05 16.27
C PHE A 34 28.05 -17.81 17.61
N ILE A 35 28.28 -16.55 17.97
CA ILE A 35 28.91 -16.18 19.25
C ILE A 35 27.98 -16.46 20.43
N ASP A 36 26.70 -16.11 20.32
CA ASP A 36 25.74 -16.21 21.42
C ASP A 36 25.30 -17.66 21.70
N THR A 37 25.01 -18.43 20.64
CA THR A 37 24.42 -19.77 20.77
C THR A 37 25.42 -20.90 20.51
N GLY A 38 26.61 -20.60 19.99
CA GLY A 38 27.61 -21.59 19.58
C GLY A 38 27.22 -22.41 18.34
N ARG A 39 26.11 -22.08 17.67
CA ARG A 39 25.62 -22.75 16.45
C ARG A 39 25.22 -21.72 15.39
N LEU A 40 25.40 -22.09 14.12
CA LEU A 40 24.88 -21.33 12.98
C LEU A 40 23.38 -21.63 12.81
N SER A 41 22.54 -21.14 13.73
CA SER A 41 21.08 -21.19 13.55
C SER A 41 20.58 -19.85 13.03
N LEU A 42 20.38 -19.74 11.72
CA LEU A 42 19.60 -18.65 11.15
C LEU A 42 18.14 -18.84 11.60
N ASP A 43 17.73 -18.18 12.67
CA ASP A 43 16.33 -18.23 13.11
C ASP A 43 15.49 -17.36 12.17
N PHE A 44 14.68 -18.00 11.32
CA PHE A 44 13.68 -17.35 10.46
C PHE A 44 12.25 -17.49 11.02
N SER A 45 12.10 -17.87 12.30
CA SER A 45 10.81 -18.13 12.94
C SER A 45 9.83 -16.96 12.81
N ILE A 46 10.29 -15.73 13.05
CA ILE A 46 9.47 -14.51 12.94
C ILE A 46 8.97 -14.33 11.50
N MET A 47 9.82 -14.58 10.50
CA MET A 47 9.43 -14.47 9.08
C MET A 47 8.39 -15.53 8.72
N PHE A 48 8.62 -16.80 9.07
CA PHE A 48 7.66 -17.87 8.80
C PHE A 48 6.33 -17.69 9.55
N TRP A 49 6.38 -17.16 10.77
CA TRP A 49 5.19 -16.79 11.52
C TRP A 49 4.44 -15.63 10.83
N ALA A 50 5.16 -14.58 10.40
CA ALA A 50 4.55 -13.41 9.78
C ALA A 50 3.87 -13.72 8.43
N PHE A 51 4.46 -14.61 7.63
CA PHE A 51 3.88 -15.12 6.37
C PHE A 51 3.05 -16.40 6.55
N GLY A 52 2.72 -16.77 7.79
CA GLY A 52 2.01 -18.01 8.08
C GLY A 52 0.63 -18.10 7.40
N LYS A 53 0.10 -19.32 7.30
CA LYS A 53 -1.21 -19.64 6.70
C LYS A 53 -1.32 -19.30 5.21
N VAL A 54 -0.25 -19.52 4.46
CA VAL A 54 -0.15 -19.26 3.01
C VAL A 54 -1.30 -19.89 2.21
N SER A 55 -1.69 -21.13 2.51
CA SER A 55 -2.80 -21.80 1.81
C SER A 55 -4.13 -21.03 1.96
N THR A 56 -4.44 -20.55 3.17
CA THR A 56 -5.62 -19.72 3.42
C THR A 56 -5.53 -18.40 2.66
N VAL A 57 -4.35 -17.74 2.66
CA VAL A 57 -4.13 -16.49 1.92
C VAL A 57 -4.39 -16.68 0.43
N ILE A 58 -3.86 -17.75 -0.18
CA ILE A 58 -4.09 -18.06 -1.60
C ILE A 58 -5.58 -18.30 -1.87
N ASN A 59 -6.27 -19.08 -1.03
CA ASN A 59 -7.69 -19.37 -1.22
C ASN A 59 -8.55 -18.09 -1.14
N VAL A 60 -8.31 -17.24 -0.13
CA VAL A 60 -9.02 -15.95 0.01
C VAL A 60 -8.72 -15.05 -1.18
N TRP A 61 -7.47 -14.98 -1.63
CA TRP A 61 -7.09 -14.20 -2.81
C TRP A 61 -7.77 -14.69 -4.09
N LEU A 62 -7.87 -16.00 -4.30
CA LEU A 62 -8.58 -16.57 -5.44
C LEU A 62 -10.08 -16.21 -5.42
N VAL A 63 -10.72 -16.24 -4.24
CA VAL A 63 -12.12 -15.79 -4.11
C VAL A 63 -12.25 -14.30 -4.42
N MET A 64 -11.35 -13.45 -3.91
CA MET A 64 -11.33 -12.03 -4.24
C MET A 64 -11.12 -11.78 -5.75
N LEU A 65 -10.26 -12.56 -6.40
CA LEU A 65 -10.05 -12.48 -7.84
C LEU A 65 -11.34 -12.85 -8.59
N ILE A 66 -12.02 -13.93 -8.20
CA ILE A 66 -13.31 -14.33 -8.79
C ILE A 66 -14.34 -13.23 -8.59
N MET A 67 -14.46 -12.66 -7.38
CA MET A 67 -15.32 -11.51 -7.13
C MET A 67 -15.00 -10.41 -8.14
N SER A 68 -13.75 -9.95 -8.23
CA SER A 68 -13.37 -8.90 -9.19
C SER A 68 -13.75 -9.23 -10.64
N LEU A 69 -13.68 -10.50 -11.06
CA LEU A 69 -14.09 -10.92 -12.40
C LEU A 69 -15.61 -10.90 -12.62
N LEU A 70 -16.42 -11.14 -11.58
CA LEU A 70 -17.88 -11.14 -11.67
C LEU A 70 -18.48 -9.78 -12.01
N ILE A 71 -17.77 -8.66 -11.80
CA ILE A 71 -18.31 -7.36 -12.21
C ILE A 71 -18.48 -7.24 -13.73
N PHE A 72 -17.64 -7.92 -14.51
CA PHE A 72 -17.68 -7.85 -15.97
C PHE A 72 -19.01 -8.38 -16.55
N PRO A 73 -19.44 -9.63 -16.26
CA PRO A 73 -20.74 -10.11 -16.73
C PRO A 73 -21.92 -9.31 -16.15
N LEU A 74 -21.82 -8.82 -14.90
CA LEU A 74 -22.85 -7.95 -14.32
C LEU A 74 -22.99 -6.63 -15.09
N PHE A 75 -21.87 -6.00 -15.45
CA PHE A 75 -21.84 -4.77 -16.25
C PHE A 75 -22.39 -5.01 -17.66
N ARG A 76 -21.99 -6.13 -18.30
CA ARG A 76 -22.52 -6.54 -19.63
C ARG A 76 -24.02 -6.78 -19.59
N PHE A 77 -24.54 -7.41 -18.54
CA PHE A 77 -25.97 -7.62 -18.35
C PHE A 77 -26.72 -6.29 -18.21
N TRP A 78 -26.22 -5.37 -17.36
CA TRP A 78 -26.80 -4.03 -17.24
C TRP A 78 -26.77 -3.27 -18.58
N HIS A 79 -25.66 -3.31 -19.31
CA HIS A 79 -25.57 -2.71 -20.63
C HIS A 79 -26.62 -3.29 -21.60
N SER A 80 -26.70 -4.63 -21.71
CA SER A 80 -27.68 -5.29 -22.59
C SER A 80 -29.11 -4.91 -22.23
N SER A 81 -29.40 -4.74 -20.94
CA SER A 81 -30.74 -4.37 -20.47
C SER A 81 -31.19 -2.99 -20.97
N GLN A 82 -30.27 -2.07 -21.25
CA GLN A 82 -30.60 -0.71 -21.74
C GLN A 82 -31.19 -0.72 -23.16
N SER A 83 -30.83 -1.71 -23.98
CA SER A 83 -31.28 -1.83 -25.38
C SER A 83 -32.48 -2.79 -25.55
N THR A 84 -32.78 -3.61 -24.54
CA THR A 84 -33.88 -4.58 -24.57
C THR A 84 -35.20 -4.03 -23.99
N TRP A 85 -36.31 -4.72 -24.27
CA TRP A 85 -37.64 -4.44 -23.69
C TRP A 85 -37.62 -4.38 -22.15
N TYR A 86 -36.74 -5.14 -21.50
CA TYR A 86 -36.55 -5.12 -20.04
C TYR A 86 -35.49 -4.09 -19.64
N HIS A 87 -35.86 -2.81 -19.62
CA HIS A 87 -34.96 -1.72 -19.24
C HIS A 87 -34.68 -1.72 -17.72
N LEU A 88 -33.47 -2.14 -17.31
CA LEU A 88 -33.06 -2.04 -15.91
C LEU A 88 -32.76 -0.58 -15.55
N PRO A 89 -33.44 0.02 -14.55
CA PRO A 89 -33.17 1.41 -14.18
C PRO A 89 -31.73 1.61 -13.68
N ASN A 90 -31.11 2.72 -14.07
CA ASN A 90 -29.74 3.07 -13.65
C ASN A 90 -29.56 3.10 -12.12
N ILE A 91 -30.62 3.46 -11.39
CA ILE A 91 -30.59 3.47 -9.92
C ILE A 91 -30.47 2.06 -9.33
N VAL A 92 -31.08 1.06 -9.96
CA VAL A 92 -30.99 -0.35 -9.52
C VAL A 92 -29.58 -0.87 -9.74
N TRP A 93 -28.98 -0.56 -10.88
CA TRP A 93 -27.56 -0.84 -11.13
C TRP A 93 -26.64 -0.18 -10.10
N LEU A 94 -26.85 1.11 -9.82
CA LEU A 94 -26.04 1.85 -8.85
C LEU A 94 -26.13 1.24 -7.45
N VAL A 95 -27.34 0.95 -6.97
CA VAL A 95 -27.55 0.32 -5.66
C VAL A 95 -26.92 -1.07 -5.61
N GLY A 96 -27.09 -1.88 -6.66
CA GLY A 96 -26.46 -3.19 -6.78
C GLY A 96 -24.93 -3.11 -6.79
N TYR A 97 -24.35 -2.15 -7.51
CA TYR A 97 -22.92 -1.91 -7.54
C TYR A 97 -22.37 -1.47 -6.17
N ILE A 98 -23.06 -0.56 -5.47
CA ILE A 98 -22.68 -0.15 -4.11
C ILE A 98 -22.72 -1.35 -3.16
N GLY A 99 -23.81 -2.14 -3.20
CA GLY A 99 -23.93 -3.36 -2.41
C GLY A 99 -22.80 -4.35 -2.70
N TYR A 100 -22.46 -4.52 -3.99
CA TYR A 100 -21.35 -5.36 -4.42
C TYR A 100 -20.00 -4.91 -3.84
N ILE A 101 -19.70 -3.60 -3.86
CA ILE A 101 -18.47 -3.05 -3.27
C ILE A 101 -18.45 -3.23 -1.75
N VAL A 102 -19.58 -3.05 -1.07
CA VAL A 102 -19.69 -3.29 0.38
C VAL A 102 -19.40 -4.75 0.72
N VAL A 103 -19.96 -5.70 -0.03
CA VAL A 103 -19.66 -7.13 0.15
C VAL A 103 -18.17 -7.40 -0.08
N PHE A 104 -17.57 -6.79 -1.10
CA PHE A 104 -16.15 -6.92 -1.39
C PHE A 104 -15.24 -6.29 -0.31
N CYS A 105 -15.74 -5.28 0.42
CA CYS A 105 -15.06 -4.73 1.59
C CYS A 105 -15.17 -5.67 2.81
N VAL A 106 -16.36 -6.21 3.10
CA VAL A 106 -16.61 -6.98 4.32
C VAL A 106 -16.00 -8.38 4.27
N PHE A 107 -16.08 -9.07 3.14
CA PHE A 107 -15.65 -10.47 3.02
C PHE A 107 -14.19 -10.71 3.42
N PRO A 108 -13.17 -10.02 2.85
CA PRO A 108 -11.77 -10.26 3.21
C PRO A 108 -11.45 -9.92 4.67
N ILE A 109 -12.12 -8.92 5.25
CA ILE A 109 -11.97 -8.59 6.67
C ILE A 109 -12.43 -9.76 7.52
N GLN A 110 -13.62 -10.29 7.24
CA GLN A 110 -14.15 -11.44 7.96
C GLN A 110 -13.19 -12.63 7.88
N GLU A 111 -12.61 -12.89 6.71
CA GLU A 111 -11.62 -13.97 6.51
C GLU A 111 -10.34 -13.74 7.33
N VAL A 112 -9.82 -12.51 7.41
CA VAL A 112 -8.63 -12.16 8.21
C VAL A 112 -8.84 -12.44 9.71
N TYR A 113 -10.05 -12.19 10.23
CA TYR A 113 -10.40 -12.39 11.64
C TYR A 113 -10.75 -13.84 11.96
N THR A 114 -11.59 -14.48 11.15
CA THR A 114 -12.02 -15.87 11.35
C THR A 114 -10.84 -16.83 11.31
N HIS A 115 -9.95 -16.66 10.33
CA HIS A 115 -8.76 -17.50 10.19
C HIS A 115 -7.60 -17.05 11.07
N ASN A 116 -7.73 -15.97 11.85
CA ASN A 116 -6.66 -15.41 12.67
C ASN A 116 -5.32 -15.30 11.91
N LEU A 117 -5.33 -14.64 10.74
CA LEU A 117 -4.14 -14.49 9.90
C LEU A 117 -3.03 -13.67 10.62
N PRO A 118 -1.74 -14.01 10.45
CA PRO A 118 -0.66 -13.18 10.96
C PRO A 118 -0.62 -11.78 10.31
N PRO A 119 0.13 -10.80 10.87
CA PRO A 119 0.09 -9.41 10.39
C PRO A 119 0.46 -9.25 8.92
N VAL A 120 1.55 -9.85 8.45
CA VAL A 120 2.00 -9.69 7.05
C VAL A 120 1.04 -10.38 6.09
N SER A 121 0.59 -11.61 6.40
CA SER A 121 -0.46 -12.29 5.64
C SER A 121 -1.75 -11.47 5.54
N SER A 122 -2.13 -10.76 6.62
CA SER A 122 -3.30 -9.87 6.64
C SER A 122 -3.10 -8.64 5.77
N ILE A 123 -1.92 -8.02 5.81
CA ILE A 123 -1.57 -6.88 4.95
C ILE A 123 -1.64 -7.28 3.47
N ILE A 124 -1.16 -8.48 3.10
CA ILE A 124 -1.23 -8.97 1.71
C ILE A 124 -2.68 -9.01 1.24
N ILE A 125 -3.58 -9.64 2.01
CA ILE A 125 -5.00 -9.74 1.65
C ILE A 125 -5.66 -8.36 1.58
N LEU A 126 -5.45 -7.49 2.56
CA LEU A 126 -6.10 -6.18 2.63
C LEU A 126 -5.60 -5.21 1.55
N THR A 127 -4.31 -5.27 1.19
CA THR A 127 -3.75 -4.45 0.10
C THR A 127 -4.19 -4.97 -1.27
N GLU A 128 -4.25 -6.29 -1.48
CA GLU A 128 -4.82 -6.89 -2.70
C GLU A 128 -6.32 -6.61 -2.83
N GLN A 129 -7.07 -6.65 -1.73
CA GLN A 129 -8.46 -6.24 -1.68
C GLN A 129 -8.63 -4.81 -2.20
N ILE A 130 -7.88 -3.84 -1.64
CA ILE A 130 -7.93 -2.45 -2.09
C ILE A 130 -7.57 -2.37 -3.57
N ARG A 131 -6.46 -3.00 -4.01
CA ARG A 131 -6.05 -3.01 -5.42
C ARG A 131 -7.17 -3.47 -6.34
N LEU A 132 -7.85 -4.58 -6.02
CA LEU A 132 -8.95 -5.12 -6.83
C LEU A 132 -10.17 -4.20 -6.82
N ILE A 133 -10.55 -3.63 -5.68
CA ILE A 133 -11.67 -2.66 -5.59
C ILE A 133 -11.39 -1.42 -6.44
N LEU A 134 -10.17 -0.86 -6.37
CA LEU A 134 -9.77 0.30 -7.19
C LEU A 134 -9.87 -0.02 -8.68
N LYS A 135 -9.47 -1.23 -9.10
CA LYS A 135 -9.59 -1.68 -10.49
C LYS A 135 -11.02 -1.92 -10.92
N VAL A 136 -11.84 -2.55 -10.10
CA VAL A 136 -13.27 -2.73 -10.36
C VAL A 136 -13.94 -1.37 -10.56
N HIS A 137 -13.68 -0.41 -9.66
CA HIS A 137 -14.20 0.94 -9.79
C HIS A 137 -13.72 1.64 -11.05
N ALA A 138 -12.42 1.56 -11.35
CA ALA A 138 -11.84 2.15 -12.56
C ALA A 138 -12.51 1.63 -13.84
N PHE A 139 -12.75 0.31 -13.92
CA PHE A 139 -13.45 -0.31 -15.05
C PHE A 139 -14.88 0.20 -15.19
N VAL A 140 -15.68 0.15 -14.11
CA VAL A 140 -17.08 0.58 -14.14
C VAL A 140 -17.17 2.08 -14.46
N ARG A 141 -16.41 2.92 -13.75
CA ARG A 141 -16.45 4.37 -13.90
C ARG A 141 -15.95 4.87 -15.26
N SER A 142 -15.00 4.17 -15.90
CA SER A 142 -14.54 4.50 -17.24
C SER A 142 -15.52 4.08 -18.35
N ASN A 143 -16.34 3.05 -18.13
CA ASN A 143 -17.24 2.53 -19.18
C ASN A 143 -18.70 3.01 -19.03
N VAL A 144 -19.18 3.33 -17.83
CA VAL A 144 -20.54 3.88 -17.62
C VAL A 144 -20.83 5.11 -18.50
N PRO A 145 -19.94 6.11 -18.63
CA PRO A 145 -20.20 7.27 -19.49
C PRO A 145 -20.35 6.91 -20.97
N LYS A 146 -19.63 5.90 -21.45
CA LYS A 146 -19.77 5.42 -22.85
C LYS A 146 -21.19 4.92 -23.08
N VAL A 147 -21.71 4.10 -22.16
CA VAL A 147 -23.08 3.56 -22.26
C VAL A 147 -24.16 4.63 -22.20
N LEU A 148 -23.97 5.65 -21.35
CA LEU A 148 -25.01 6.65 -21.08
C LEU A 148 -25.02 7.84 -22.06
N TYR A 149 -23.86 8.21 -22.61
CA TYR A 149 -23.71 9.46 -23.35
C TYR A 149 -23.18 9.29 -24.78
N THR A 150 -22.63 8.13 -25.14
CA THR A 150 -22.13 7.88 -26.49
C THR A 150 -23.24 7.29 -27.37
N SER A 151 -23.30 7.75 -28.63
CA SER A 151 -24.27 7.28 -29.62
C SER A 151 -24.06 5.80 -29.94
N GLU A 152 -25.13 5.09 -30.30
CA GLU A 152 -25.11 3.62 -30.52
C GLU A 152 -24.00 3.12 -31.47
N ASN A 153 -23.53 3.97 -32.38
CA ASN A 153 -22.50 3.64 -33.38
C ASN A 153 -21.05 3.68 -32.84
N GLU A 154 -20.80 4.24 -31.64
CA GLU A 154 -19.47 4.32 -31.01
C GLU A 154 -19.39 3.54 -29.67
N ASN A 155 -20.44 2.78 -29.35
CA ASN A 155 -20.55 2.01 -28.11
C ASN A 155 -19.76 0.68 -28.17
N GLU A 156 -18.45 0.75 -28.40
CA GLU A 156 -17.58 -0.40 -28.28
C GLU A 156 -17.39 -0.77 -26.81
N ILE A 157 -18.04 -1.86 -26.40
CA ILE A 157 -17.91 -2.41 -25.05
C ILE A 157 -16.63 -3.26 -24.99
N PRO A 158 -15.80 -3.09 -23.95
CA PRO A 158 -14.53 -3.80 -23.88
C PRO A 158 -14.69 -5.31 -23.79
N GLU A 159 -13.81 -6.04 -24.48
CA GLU A 159 -13.75 -7.49 -24.43
C GLU A 159 -13.32 -7.99 -23.06
N PHE A 160 -13.72 -9.22 -22.70
CA PHE A 160 -13.31 -9.83 -21.44
C PHE A 160 -11.77 -9.94 -21.33
N GLY A 161 -11.09 -10.22 -22.46
CA GLY A 161 -9.63 -10.27 -22.52
C GLY A 161 -8.96 -8.95 -22.13
N GLN A 162 -9.51 -7.81 -22.55
CA GLN A 162 -9.00 -6.49 -22.18
C GLN A 162 -9.15 -6.22 -20.68
N TYR A 163 -10.30 -6.58 -20.11
CA TYR A 163 -10.53 -6.45 -18.67
C TYR A 163 -9.61 -7.36 -17.86
N LEU A 164 -9.47 -8.63 -18.26
CA LEU A 164 -8.58 -9.59 -17.62
C LEU A 164 -7.12 -9.12 -17.67
N TYR A 165 -6.68 -8.61 -18.82
CA TYR A 165 -5.35 -8.01 -18.99
C TYR A 165 -5.16 -6.83 -18.02
N PHE A 166 -6.13 -5.91 -17.96
CA PHE A 166 -6.08 -4.78 -17.03
C PHE A 166 -5.96 -5.22 -15.57
N LEU A 167 -6.60 -6.30 -15.13
CA LEU A 167 -6.49 -6.78 -13.74
C LEU A 167 -5.06 -7.10 -13.32
N PHE A 168 -4.23 -7.60 -14.24
CA PHE A 168 -2.83 -7.95 -13.98
C PHE A 168 -1.82 -6.85 -14.36
N CYS A 169 -2.20 -5.86 -15.18
CA CYS A 169 -1.32 -4.74 -15.51
C CYS A 169 -0.97 -3.89 -14.26
N PRO A 170 0.26 -3.37 -14.16
CA PRO A 170 0.69 -2.53 -13.04
C PRO A 170 0.19 -1.08 -13.14
N THR A 171 -1.10 -0.90 -13.48
CA THR A 171 -1.81 0.38 -13.47
C THR A 171 -3.18 0.22 -12.82
N LEU A 172 -3.70 1.30 -12.27
CA LEU A 172 -5.04 1.36 -11.68
C LEU A 172 -6.04 2.11 -12.57
N VAL A 173 -5.58 2.82 -13.61
CA VAL A 173 -6.46 3.56 -14.53
C VAL A 173 -6.82 2.68 -15.71
N TYR A 174 -8.12 2.44 -15.91
CA TYR A 174 -8.63 1.61 -16.99
C TYR A 174 -8.59 2.33 -18.33
N ARG A 175 -8.06 1.66 -19.37
CA ARG A 175 -8.08 2.03 -20.78
C ARG A 175 -8.29 0.77 -21.61
N ASP A 176 -8.94 0.89 -22.77
CA ASP A 176 -9.20 -0.27 -23.64
C ASP A 176 -7.93 -0.79 -24.30
N HIS A 177 -6.98 0.11 -24.60
CA HIS A 177 -5.69 -0.21 -25.19
C HIS A 177 -4.55 0.43 -24.41
N TYR A 178 -3.52 -0.36 -24.14
CA TYR A 178 -2.29 0.06 -23.48
C TYR A 178 -1.09 -0.09 -24.40
N PRO A 179 -0.07 0.76 -24.29
CA PRO A 179 1.15 0.60 -25.06
C PRO A 179 1.86 -0.70 -24.63
N MET A 180 2.26 -1.52 -25.61
CA MET A 180 2.86 -2.83 -25.37
C MET A 180 4.32 -2.92 -25.84
N THR A 181 5.14 -3.71 -25.16
CA THR A 181 6.50 -4.05 -25.59
C THR A 181 6.49 -5.25 -26.54
N PRO A 182 7.44 -5.33 -27.49
CA PRO A 182 7.43 -6.38 -28.51
C PRO A 182 7.72 -7.78 -27.95
N CYS A 183 8.62 -7.89 -26.97
CA CYS A 183 9.04 -9.15 -26.37
C CYS A 183 9.12 -9.04 -24.84
N ILE A 184 9.18 -10.21 -24.18
CA ILE A 184 9.38 -10.36 -22.73
C ILE A 184 10.84 -10.74 -22.50
N ARG A 185 11.55 -9.99 -21.66
CA ARG A 185 12.91 -10.30 -21.19
C ARG A 185 12.86 -11.01 -19.84
N TRP A 186 12.95 -12.34 -19.86
CA TRP A 186 12.83 -13.18 -18.66
C TRP A 186 13.98 -13.01 -17.67
N ASP A 187 15.19 -12.72 -18.16
CA ASP A 187 16.35 -12.34 -17.35
C ASP A 187 16.04 -11.11 -16.49
N TYR A 188 15.40 -10.09 -17.09
CA TYR A 188 14.97 -8.89 -16.38
C TYR A 188 13.87 -9.21 -15.35
N VAL A 189 12.89 -10.06 -15.70
CA VAL A 189 11.83 -10.49 -14.77
C VAL A 189 12.43 -11.21 -13.55
N VAL A 190 13.27 -12.21 -13.77
CA VAL A 190 13.90 -13.01 -12.70
C VAL A 190 14.79 -12.13 -11.82
N SER A 191 15.59 -11.22 -12.42
CA SER A 191 16.41 -10.28 -11.66
C SER A 191 15.58 -9.38 -10.75
N ASN A 192 14.46 -8.84 -11.23
CA ASN A 192 13.59 -8.00 -10.40
C ASN A 192 12.92 -8.80 -9.27
N PHE A 193 12.44 -10.02 -9.52
CA PHE A 193 11.88 -10.85 -8.45
C PHE A 193 12.93 -11.26 -7.41
N PHE A 194 14.17 -11.54 -7.84
CA PHE A 194 15.28 -11.76 -6.92
C PHE A 194 15.55 -10.52 -6.05
N GLN A 195 15.55 -9.33 -6.64
CA GLN A 195 15.69 -8.07 -5.89
C GLN A 195 14.55 -7.87 -4.87
N VAL A 196 13.30 -8.21 -5.21
CA VAL A 196 12.18 -8.20 -4.25
C VAL A 196 12.44 -9.15 -3.09
N ALA A 197 12.85 -10.39 -3.35
CA ALA A 197 13.15 -11.36 -2.31
C ALA A 197 14.28 -10.87 -1.37
N MET A 198 15.33 -10.27 -1.94
CA MET A 198 16.43 -9.67 -1.16
C MET A 198 15.96 -8.47 -0.32
N CYS A 199 15.05 -7.64 -0.83
CA CYS A 199 14.48 -6.55 -0.04
C CYS A 199 13.60 -7.06 1.11
N ILE A 200 12.81 -8.13 0.91
CA ILE A 200 12.03 -8.76 2.00
C ILE A 200 12.97 -9.26 3.10
N LEU A 201 14.04 -9.95 2.70
CA LEU A 201 15.08 -10.43 3.63
C LEU A 201 15.77 -9.26 4.36
N TYR A 202 16.07 -8.18 3.65
CA TYR A 202 16.62 -6.97 4.25
C TYR A 202 15.67 -6.41 5.31
N THR A 203 14.41 -6.19 4.96
CA THR A 203 13.40 -5.68 5.89
C THR A 203 13.29 -6.58 7.12
N TYR A 204 13.31 -7.91 6.94
CA TYR A 204 13.34 -8.86 8.06
C TYR A 204 14.50 -8.58 9.04
N TYR A 205 15.73 -8.45 8.54
CA TYR A 205 16.89 -8.14 9.39
C TYR A 205 16.79 -6.78 10.08
N VAL A 206 16.23 -5.78 9.40
CA VAL A 206 16.00 -4.46 10.01
C VAL A 206 15.07 -4.59 11.22
N PHE A 207 13.95 -5.32 11.08
CA PHE A 207 13.05 -5.57 12.19
C PHE A 207 13.70 -6.38 13.31
N ALA A 208 14.35 -7.50 12.96
CA ALA A 208 14.96 -8.40 13.93
C ALA A 208 16.06 -7.72 14.76
N ARG A 209 16.88 -6.86 14.14
CA ARG A 209 18.02 -6.23 14.81
C ARG A 209 17.68 -4.91 15.50
N PHE A 210 16.85 -4.07 14.88
CA PHE A 210 16.62 -2.71 15.38
C PHE A 210 15.29 -2.55 16.10
N CYS A 211 14.27 -3.37 15.80
CA CYS A 211 12.92 -3.17 16.35
C CYS A 211 12.62 -4.17 17.46
N VAL A 212 12.88 -5.46 17.25
CA VAL A 212 12.57 -6.50 18.25
C VAL A 212 13.24 -6.22 19.62
N PRO A 213 14.53 -5.87 19.71
CA PRO A 213 15.17 -5.64 21.01
C PRO A 213 14.59 -4.44 21.76
N VAL A 214 14.13 -3.42 21.02
CA VAL A 214 13.56 -2.19 21.59
C VAL A 214 12.15 -2.44 22.14
N PHE A 215 11.33 -3.24 21.44
CA PHE A 215 9.91 -3.35 21.74
C PHE A 215 9.46 -4.65 22.42
N ARG A 216 10.27 -5.72 22.43
CA ARG A 216 9.88 -7.03 23.00
C ARG A 216 9.42 -6.95 24.46
N ASN A 217 9.96 -6.01 25.24
CA ASN A 217 9.62 -5.81 26.65
C ASN A 217 8.57 -4.71 26.89
N THR A 218 8.07 -4.05 25.83
CA THR A 218 7.02 -3.03 25.96
C THR A 218 5.76 -3.63 26.58
N GLY A 219 5.21 -2.97 27.61
CA GLY A 219 4.04 -3.43 28.37
C GLY A 219 4.37 -4.26 29.61
N LYS A 220 5.59 -4.80 29.75
CA LYS A 220 6.04 -5.49 30.98
C LYS A 220 6.50 -4.53 32.07
N GLU A 221 6.99 -3.35 31.66
CA GLU A 221 7.47 -2.29 32.53
C GLU A 221 6.55 -1.06 32.42
N ALA A 222 6.45 -0.27 33.50
CA ALA A 222 5.69 0.98 33.48
C ALA A 222 6.31 1.96 32.47
N GLY A 223 5.49 2.49 31.56
CA GLY A 223 5.95 3.38 30.51
C GLY A 223 6.55 4.67 31.07
N ASN A 224 7.74 5.05 30.58
CA ASN A 224 8.37 6.33 30.86
C ASN A 224 8.41 7.18 29.58
N PHE A 225 7.99 8.44 29.66
CA PHE A 225 8.04 9.39 28.54
C PHE A 225 9.45 9.53 27.95
N LYS A 226 10.49 9.45 28.79
CA LYS A 226 11.89 9.42 28.35
C LYS A 226 12.16 8.22 27.42
N ASN A 227 11.65 7.04 27.76
CA ASN A 227 11.84 5.82 26.97
C ASN A 227 11.06 5.91 25.64
N LEU A 228 9.90 6.56 25.62
CA LEU A 228 9.15 6.82 24.38
C LEU A 228 9.97 7.69 23.42
N ILE A 229 10.54 8.80 23.90
CA ILE A 229 11.37 9.69 23.08
C ILE A 229 12.57 8.91 22.53
N LEU A 230 13.32 8.21 23.39
CA LEU A 230 14.49 7.44 22.96
C LEU A 230 14.11 6.38 21.91
N SER A 231 13.01 5.64 22.13
CA SER A 231 12.52 4.64 21.17
C SER A 231 12.13 5.26 19.83
N ALA A 232 11.50 6.44 19.83
CA ALA A 232 11.12 7.15 18.61
C ALA A 232 12.34 7.55 17.79
N PHE A 233 13.38 8.10 18.43
CA PHE A 233 14.64 8.45 17.76
C PHE A 233 15.38 7.20 17.25
N SER A 234 15.44 6.13 18.04
CA SER A 234 16.02 4.85 17.61
C SER A 234 15.31 4.23 16.41
N CYS A 235 14.03 4.55 16.18
CA CYS A 235 13.24 4.05 15.06
C CYS A 235 13.29 4.91 13.79
N MET A 236 13.85 6.13 13.83
CA MET A 236 13.88 7.00 12.64
C MET A 236 14.66 6.37 11.48
N LEU A 237 15.84 5.84 11.76
CA LEU A 237 16.68 5.19 10.75
C LEU A 237 16.07 3.86 10.26
N PRO A 238 15.68 2.92 11.14
CA PRO A 238 14.99 1.70 10.71
C PRO A 238 13.71 1.97 9.93
N GLY A 239 12.85 2.88 10.41
CA GLY A 239 11.59 3.22 9.76
C GLY A 239 11.80 3.81 8.36
N THR A 240 12.80 4.67 8.20
CA THR A 240 13.13 5.21 6.87
C THR A 240 13.75 4.15 5.96
N MET A 241 14.62 3.28 6.48
CA MET A 241 15.15 2.16 5.71
C MET A 241 14.03 1.27 5.18
N VAL A 242 13.04 0.93 6.02
CA VAL A 242 11.86 0.15 5.61
C VAL A 242 11.05 0.88 4.54
N LEU A 243 10.87 2.22 4.65
CA LEU A 243 10.20 3.01 3.62
C LEU A 243 10.93 2.92 2.26
N VAL A 244 12.25 3.14 2.24
CA VAL A 244 13.04 3.13 0.99
C VAL A 244 13.13 1.72 0.40
N LEU A 245 13.31 0.70 1.23
CA LEU A 245 13.30 -0.70 0.79
C LEU A 245 11.92 -1.09 0.24
N GLY A 246 10.83 -0.71 0.91
CA GLY A 246 9.47 -0.96 0.45
C GLY A 246 9.17 -0.26 -0.88
N PHE A 247 9.62 0.98 -1.04
CA PHE A 247 9.55 1.70 -2.31
C PHE A 247 10.28 0.95 -3.44
N PHE A 248 11.53 0.56 -3.21
CA PHE A 248 12.32 -0.13 -4.22
C PHE A 248 11.78 -1.52 -4.54
N ALA A 249 11.36 -2.28 -3.53
CA ALA A 249 10.79 -3.61 -3.70
C ALA A 249 9.49 -3.55 -4.50
N ILE A 250 8.54 -2.70 -4.09
CA ILE A 250 7.20 -2.69 -4.67
C ILE A 250 7.15 -1.83 -5.94
N LEU A 251 7.44 -0.52 -5.82
CA LEU A 251 7.21 0.43 -6.91
C LEU A 251 8.23 0.30 -8.04
N HIS A 252 9.47 -0.09 -7.73
CA HIS A 252 10.47 -0.38 -8.75
C HIS A 252 10.43 -1.83 -9.19
N SER A 253 10.88 -2.77 -8.36
CA SER A 253 11.20 -4.13 -8.80
C SER A 253 9.94 -4.94 -9.13
N TRP A 254 8.96 -4.99 -8.22
CA TRP A 254 7.73 -5.75 -8.40
C TRP A 254 6.89 -5.23 -9.58
N LEU A 255 6.60 -3.93 -9.63
CA LEU A 255 5.82 -3.37 -10.74
C LEU A 255 6.53 -3.51 -12.09
N ASN A 256 7.87 -3.38 -12.16
CA ASN A 256 8.60 -3.62 -13.41
C ASN A 256 8.62 -5.09 -13.82
N ALA A 257 8.69 -6.03 -12.87
CA ALA A 257 8.57 -7.45 -13.16
C ALA A 257 7.20 -7.76 -13.79
N PHE A 258 6.12 -7.29 -13.17
CA PHE A 258 4.77 -7.44 -13.72
C PHE A 258 4.57 -6.68 -15.04
N ALA A 259 5.16 -5.50 -15.19
CA ALA A 259 5.12 -4.76 -16.46
C ALA A 259 5.79 -5.53 -17.59
N GLU A 260 6.95 -6.11 -17.35
CA GLU A 260 7.66 -6.91 -18.37
C GLU A 260 6.89 -8.20 -18.68
N MET A 261 6.39 -8.94 -17.67
CA MET A 261 5.60 -10.16 -17.88
C MET A 261 4.32 -9.91 -18.67
N THR A 262 3.64 -8.79 -18.40
CA THR A 262 2.41 -8.40 -19.12
C THR A 262 2.71 -7.67 -20.44
N ARG A 263 3.98 -7.40 -20.77
CA ARG A 263 4.39 -6.53 -21.90
C ARG A 263 3.85 -5.10 -21.81
N PHE A 264 3.54 -4.61 -20.62
CA PHE A 264 3.12 -3.23 -20.39
C PHE A 264 4.31 -2.26 -20.56
N ALA A 265 4.17 -1.32 -21.50
CA ALA A 265 5.26 -0.39 -21.85
C ALA A 265 5.27 0.90 -21.01
N ASP A 266 4.14 1.31 -20.44
CA ASP A 266 4.06 2.52 -19.61
C ASP A 266 4.59 2.27 -18.21
N ARG A 267 5.90 2.45 -18.00
CA ARG A 267 6.59 2.08 -16.75
C ARG A 267 6.85 3.26 -15.83
N MET A 268 6.10 4.35 -15.96
CA MET A 268 6.25 5.54 -15.12
C MET A 268 5.49 5.41 -13.80
N PHE A 269 5.86 4.44 -12.96
CA PHE A 269 5.18 4.18 -11.68
C PHE A 269 5.48 5.23 -10.59
N TYR A 270 6.57 5.97 -10.76
CA TYR A 270 7.02 7.05 -9.88
C TYR A 270 7.94 8.00 -10.65
N LYS A 271 8.16 9.18 -10.08
CA LYS A 271 9.12 10.19 -10.56
C LYS A 271 10.21 10.43 -9.52
N ASP A 272 11.05 11.44 -9.73
CA ASP A 272 12.16 11.85 -8.86
C ASP A 272 11.68 12.50 -7.54
N TRP A 273 10.87 11.77 -6.79
CA TRP A 273 10.23 12.23 -5.54
C TRP A 273 11.24 12.63 -4.46
N TRP A 274 12.46 12.06 -4.48
CA TRP A 274 13.53 12.39 -3.55
C TRP A 274 14.05 13.82 -3.74
N ASN A 275 13.86 14.40 -4.93
CA ASN A 275 14.22 15.78 -5.27
C ASN A 275 13.03 16.75 -5.17
N ALA A 276 11.87 16.30 -4.64
CA ALA A 276 10.68 17.14 -4.62
C ALA A 276 10.94 18.43 -3.79
N PRO A 277 10.49 19.61 -4.26
CA PRO A 277 10.67 20.88 -3.56
C PRO A 277 9.53 21.19 -2.60
N SER A 278 8.47 20.38 -2.58
CA SER A 278 7.32 20.56 -1.69
C SER A 278 6.62 19.22 -1.42
N TYR A 279 5.87 19.14 -0.33
CA TYR A 279 5.02 17.98 -0.03
C TYR A 279 3.99 17.73 -1.14
N ALA A 280 3.43 18.80 -1.71
CA ALA A 280 2.50 18.68 -2.81
C ALA A 280 3.12 18.00 -4.04
N ASP A 281 4.40 18.22 -4.33
CA ASP A 281 5.10 17.55 -5.42
C ASP A 281 5.52 16.12 -5.04
N TRP A 282 5.93 15.91 -3.79
CA TRP A 282 6.26 14.58 -3.27
C TRP A 282 5.08 13.60 -3.41
N TYR A 283 3.87 13.99 -2.98
CA TYR A 283 2.68 13.14 -3.10
C TYR A 283 2.31 12.78 -4.55
N ARG A 284 2.61 13.67 -5.52
CA ARG A 284 2.33 13.42 -6.94
C ARG A 284 3.38 12.54 -7.63
N THR A 285 4.56 12.41 -7.02
CA THR A 285 5.73 11.77 -7.65
C THR A 285 6.12 10.45 -7.00
N TRP A 286 5.79 10.25 -5.72
CA TRP A 286 6.13 9.04 -4.95
C TRP A 286 5.52 7.76 -5.54
N ASN A 287 4.20 7.73 -5.72
CA ASN A 287 3.45 6.60 -6.27
C ASN A 287 2.44 7.13 -7.28
N VAL A 288 2.87 7.24 -8.53
CA VAL A 288 2.08 7.78 -9.63
C VAL A 288 0.87 6.89 -9.92
N VAL A 289 0.97 5.57 -9.73
CA VAL A 289 -0.12 4.63 -10.00
C VAL A 289 -1.35 4.92 -9.13
N VAL A 290 -1.16 5.10 -7.82
CA VAL A 290 -2.26 5.42 -6.90
C VAL A 290 -2.67 6.89 -7.04
N HIS A 291 -1.71 7.79 -7.22
CA HIS A 291 -1.98 9.20 -7.45
C HIS A 291 -2.90 9.41 -8.66
N ASP A 292 -2.62 8.75 -9.79
CA ASP A 292 -3.38 8.92 -11.02
C ASP A 292 -4.80 8.36 -10.89
N TRP A 293 -4.99 7.29 -10.12
CA TRP A 293 -6.32 6.78 -9.79
C TRP A 293 -7.10 7.78 -8.94
N LEU A 294 -6.51 8.28 -7.84
CA LEU A 294 -7.13 9.28 -6.96
C LEU A 294 -7.46 10.57 -7.72
N TYR A 295 -6.55 11.00 -8.60
CA TYR A 295 -6.74 12.18 -9.42
C TYR A 295 -7.87 11.99 -10.44
N THR A 296 -7.90 10.84 -11.11
CA THR A 296 -8.85 10.59 -12.21
C THR A 296 -10.27 10.33 -11.70
N TYR A 297 -10.42 9.50 -10.66
CA TYR A 297 -11.73 8.99 -10.24
C TYR A 297 -12.30 9.67 -9.00
N ILE A 298 -11.51 10.45 -8.26
CA ILE A 298 -11.99 11.20 -7.09
C ILE A 298 -11.81 12.70 -7.31
N TYR A 299 -10.59 13.17 -7.54
CA TYR A 299 -10.31 14.60 -7.62
C TYR A 299 -11.07 15.28 -8.76
N LYS A 300 -10.98 14.78 -10.00
CA LYS A 300 -11.66 15.38 -11.15
C LYS A 300 -13.18 15.39 -10.98
N ASP A 301 -13.75 14.29 -10.51
CA ASP A 301 -15.19 14.14 -10.29
C ASP A 301 -15.68 15.12 -9.22
N LEU A 302 -14.97 15.24 -8.09
CA LEU A 302 -15.31 16.19 -7.04
C LEU A 302 -15.13 17.65 -7.48
N VAL A 303 -14.11 17.97 -8.27
CA VAL A 303 -13.93 19.32 -8.82
C VAL A 303 -15.09 19.66 -9.75
N GLN A 304 -15.54 18.71 -10.58
CA GLN A 304 -16.68 18.91 -11.48
C GLN A 304 -18.00 19.10 -10.71
N LEU A 305 -18.19 18.38 -9.59
CA LEU A 305 -19.40 18.46 -8.77
C LEU A 305 -19.45 19.69 -7.85
N THR A 306 -18.32 20.03 -7.22
CA THR A 306 -18.26 21.05 -6.15
C THR A 306 -17.69 22.39 -6.62
N ASN A 307 -17.06 22.43 -7.79
CA ASN A 307 -16.28 23.56 -8.30
C ASN A 307 -15.19 24.08 -7.33
N ASN A 308 -14.81 23.28 -6.31
CA ASN A 308 -13.86 23.68 -5.27
C ASN A 308 -12.64 22.75 -5.25
N ARG A 309 -11.50 23.29 -5.69
CA ARG A 309 -10.22 22.55 -5.77
C ARG A 309 -9.65 22.19 -4.40
N ASN A 310 -9.79 23.07 -3.41
CA ASN A 310 -9.27 22.82 -2.07
C ASN A 310 -10.08 21.74 -1.38
N LEU A 311 -11.42 21.79 -1.47
CA LEU A 311 -12.30 20.74 -0.96
C LEU A 311 -11.98 19.38 -1.60
N SER A 312 -11.80 19.35 -2.92
CA SER A 312 -11.45 18.12 -3.65
C SER A 312 -10.08 17.57 -3.23
N THR A 313 -9.11 18.46 -2.95
CA THR A 313 -7.80 18.07 -2.42
C THR A 313 -7.95 17.45 -1.03
N VAL A 314 -8.66 18.10 -0.11
CA VAL A 314 -8.89 17.57 1.25
C VAL A 314 -9.59 16.22 1.19
N ALA A 315 -10.63 16.08 0.35
CA ALA A 315 -11.38 14.83 0.20
C ALA A 315 -10.48 13.67 -0.27
N VAL A 316 -9.63 13.89 -1.27
CA VAL A 316 -8.65 12.87 -1.74
C VAL A 316 -7.70 12.45 -0.63
N PHE A 317 -7.18 13.41 0.15
CA PHE A 317 -6.30 13.11 1.27
C PHE A 317 -7.00 12.32 2.36
N VAL A 318 -8.24 12.67 2.70
CA VAL A 318 -9.05 11.95 3.69
C VAL A 318 -9.33 10.53 3.23
N VAL A 319 -9.75 10.31 1.97
CA VAL A 319 -9.98 8.98 1.42
C VAL A 319 -8.70 8.14 1.46
N SER A 320 -7.57 8.72 1.06
CA SER A 320 -6.26 8.05 1.14
C SER A 320 -5.88 7.72 2.58
N ALA A 321 -6.06 8.65 3.52
CA ALA A 321 -5.75 8.44 4.94
C ALA A 321 -6.59 7.30 5.54
N ILE A 322 -7.88 7.25 5.23
CA ILE A 322 -8.79 6.18 5.65
C ILE A 322 -8.34 4.83 5.08
N ALA A 323 -7.97 4.77 3.80
CA ALA A 323 -7.52 3.54 3.18
C ALA A 323 -6.23 2.99 3.83
N HIS A 324 -5.28 3.85 4.18
CA HIS A 324 -4.06 3.43 4.88
C HIS A 324 -4.35 2.96 6.31
N GLU A 325 -5.15 3.71 7.06
CA GLU A 325 -5.54 3.33 8.43
C GLU A 325 -6.36 2.04 8.44
N TYR A 326 -7.24 1.85 7.46
CA TYR A 326 -8.02 0.63 7.26
C TYR A 326 -7.12 -0.61 7.19
N VAL A 327 -6.06 -0.56 6.39
CA VAL A 327 -5.13 -1.70 6.25
C VAL A 327 -4.45 -1.98 7.59
N LEU A 328 -3.91 -0.96 8.27
CA LEU A 328 -3.19 -1.15 9.53
C LEU A 328 -4.12 -1.61 10.66
N MET A 329 -5.30 -1.01 10.78
CA MET A 329 -6.28 -1.33 11.81
C MET A 329 -6.70 -2.81 11.74
N PHE A 330 -7.04 -3.31 10.55
CA PHE A 330 -7.49 -4.69 10.39
C PHE A 330 -6.34 -5.70 10.38
N ALA A 331 -5.14 -5.31 9.91
CA ALA A 331 -3.96 -6.17 9.99
C ALA A 331 -3.45 -6.35 11.43
N PHE A 332 -3.44 -5.27 12.22
CA PHE A 332 -2.97 -5.28 13.61
C PHE A 332 -4.08 -5.55 14.65
N ARG A 333 -5.35 -5.56 14.23
CA ARG A 333 -6.53 -5.84 15.07
C ARG A 333 -6.73 -4.88 16.25
N PHE A 334 -6.23 -3.66 16.13
CA PHE A 334 -6.52 -2.58 17.06
C PHE A 334 -6.75 -1.28 16.29
N PHE A 335 -7.55 -0.38 16.87
CA PHE A 335 -7.76 0.94 16.31
C PHE A 335 -6.82 1.93 16.99
N PHE A 336 -5.82 2.41 16.24
CA PHE A 336 -4.88 3.42 16.71
C PHE A 336 -4.52 4.39 15.58
N PRO A 337 -5.35 5.43 15.35
CA PRO A 337 -5.37 6.22 14.12
C PRO A 337 -4.25 7.26 13.99
N ILE A 338 -3.02 6.85 14.28
CA ILE A 338 -1.84 7.71 14.19
C ILE A 338 -1.51 7.99 12.74
N LEU A 339 -1.56 6.99 11.86
CA LEU A 339 -1.29 7.21 10.45
C LEU A 339 -2.32 8.16 9.84
N PHE A 340 -3.61 7.99 10.16
CA PHE A 340 -4.64 8.95 9.77
C PHE A 340 -4.31 10.38 10.22
N THR A 341 -3.91 10.57 11.48
CA THR A 341 -3.62 11.90 12.03
C THR A 341 -2.36 12.52 11.42
N MET A 342 -1.29 11.73 11.27
CA MET A 342 -0.02 12.20 10.74
C MET A 342 -0.09 12.46 9.22
N PHE A 343 -0.68 11.55 8.45
CA PHE A 343 -0.82 11.70 7.00
C PHE A 343 -1.92 12.70 6.63
N GLY A 344 -3.13 12.50 7.18
CA GLY A 344 -4.33 13.28 6.86
C GLY A 344 -4.40 14.64 7.54
N GLY A 345 -3.74 14.82 8.69
CA GLY A 345 -3.65 16.11 9.40
C GLY A 345 -2.37 16.86 9.08
N VAL A 346 -1.24 16.38 9.59
CA VAL A 346 0.06 17.06 9.46
C VAL A 346 0.52 17.08 8.00
N GLY A 347 0.48 15.94 7.31
CA GLY A 347 0.86 15.82 5.90
C GLY A 347 0.02 16.69 4.99
N LEU A 348 -1.30 16.76 5.20
CA LEU A 348 -2.20 17.65 4.48
C LEU A 348 -1.87 19.13 4.73
N SER A 349 -1.56 19.50 5.97
CA SER A 349 -1.17 20.87 6.30
C SER A 349 0.07 21.30 5.52
N PHE A 350 1.06 20.41 5.37
CA PHE A 350 2.26 20.65 4.58
C PHE A 350 2.03 20.78 3.08
N VAL A 351 0.93 20.24 2.52
CA VAL A 351 0.58 20.42 1.09
C VAL A 351 0.21 21.86 0.77
N PHE A 352 -0.38 22.58 1.74
CA PHE A 352 -0.72 23.99 1.59
C PHE A 352 0.48 24.91 1.84
N LEU A 353 1.54 24.42 2.48
CA LEU A 353 2.82 25.11 2.60
C LEU A 353 3.59 25.01 1.27
N LYS A 354 3.43 26.03 0.42
CA LYS A 354 4.13 26.09 -0.86
C LYS A 354 5.33 27.04 -0.78
N PRO A 355 6.49 26.65 -1.36
CA PRO A 355 7.59 27.58 -1.55
C PRO A 355 7.11 28.79 -2.35
N SER A 356 7.53 30.00 -1.96
CA SER A 356 7.35 31.18 -2.81
C SER A 356 8.01 30.93 -4.18
N LYS A 357 7.44 31.51 -5.26
CA LYS A 357 7.97 31.35 -6.63
C LYS A 357 9.47 31.65 -6.73
N HIS A 358 9.98 32.56 -5.90
CA HIS A 358 11.40 32.95 -5.86
C HIS A 358 12.31 31.93 -5.17
N ASN A 359 11.78 31.09 -4.27
CA ASN A 359 12.53 30.11 -3.47
C ASN A 359 12.27 28.66 -3.91
N LYS A 360 11.67 28.44 -5.09
CA LYS A 360 11.27 27.12 -5.58
C LYS A 360 12.45 26.15 -5.78
N HIS A 361 13.65 26.68 -5.99
CA HIS A 361 14.90 25.91 -6.13
C HIS A 361 15.71 25.81 -4.83
N SER A 362 15.20 26.32 -3.72
CA SER A 362 15.93 26.30 -2.46
C SER A 362 16.00 24.88 -1.89
N GLN A 363 17.22 24.37 -1.69
CA GLN A 363 17.48 23.04 -1.11
C GLN A 363 16.89 22.88 0.29
N TRP A 364 16.64 23.99 1.01
CA TRP A 364 16.05 23.99 2.34
C TRP A 364 14.70 23.28 2.43
N TRP A 365 13.84 23.42 1.41
CA TRP A 365 12.54 22.75 1.40
C TRP A 365 12.66 21.23 1.26
N ASN A 366 13.65 20.78 0.49
CA ASN A 366 13.95 19.36 0.35
C ASN A 366 14.51 18.79 1.66
N ILE A 367 15.45 19.50 2.31
CA ILE A 367 15.98 19.13 3.62
C ILE A 367 14.86 19.05 4.67
N PHE A 368 13.98 20.06 4.71
CA PHE A 368 12.82 20.08 5.60
C PHE A 368 11.95 18.84 5.40
N MET A 369 11.60 18.52 4.15
CA MET A 369 10.79 17.35 3.80
C MET A 369 11.45 16.05 4.28
N TRP A 370 12.77 15.88 4.09
CA TRP A 370 13.48 14.68 4.53
C TRP A 370 13.51 14.57 6.06
N ILE A 371 13.75 15.66 6.78
CA ILE A 371 13.72 15.67 8.26
C ILE A 371 12.33 15.25 8.75
N THR A 372 11.26 15.82 8.20
CA THR A 372 9.89 15.50 8.60
C THR A 372 9.47 14.10 8.16
N LEU A 373 10.00 13.58 7.06
CA LEU A 373 9.79 12.19 6.61
C LEU A 373 10.50 11.19 7.54
N PHE A 374 11.74 11.46 7.96
CA PHE A 374 12.48 10.64 8.93
C PHE A 374 11.76 10.60 10.29
N LEU A 375 11.35 11.77 10.79
CA LEU A 375 10.58 11.87 12.03
C LEU A 375 9.24 11.13 11.90
N GLY A 376 8.53 11.34 10.79
CA GLY A 376 7.24 10.74 10.53
C GLY A 376 7.28 9.21 10.53
N ASN A 377 8.19 8.62 9.75
CA ASN A 377 8.34 7.16 9.68
C ASN A 377 8.85 6.57 11.00
N GLY A 378 9.76 7.25 11.69
CA GLY A 378 10.26 6.81 12.99
C GLY A 378 9.16 6.74 14.05
N LEU A 379 8.30 7.77 14.10
CA LEU A 379 7.15 7.81 15.00
C LEU A 379 6.13 6.73 14.67
N LEU A 380 5.78 6.55 13.39
CA LEU A 380 4.85 5.50 12.96
C LEU A 380 5.37 4.10 13.36
N MET A 381 6.64 3.83 13.04
CA MET A 381 7.28 2.56 13.37
C MET A 381 7.29 2.32 14.87
N CYS A 382 7.63 3.34 15.66
CA CYS A 382 7.68 3.26 17.12
C CYS A 382 6.30 3.01 17.72
N LEU A 383 5.31 3.84 17.38
CA LEU A 383 4.01 3.84 18.04
C LEU A 383 3.18 2.60 17.68
N TYR A 384 3.17 2.17 16.41
CA TYR A 384 2.50 0.92 16.04
C TYR A 384 3.20 -0.32 16.64
N SER A 385 4.54 -0.33 16.70
CA SER A 385 5.27 -1.44 17.34
C SER A 385 4.99 -1.51 18.83
N GLN A 386 5.02 -0.37 19.53
CA GLN A 386 4.72 -0.32 20.97
C GLN A 386 3.31 -0.81 21.28
N GLU A 387 2.30 -0.33 20.54
CA GLU A 387 0.92 -0.76 20.75
C GLU A 387 0.75 -2.26 20.43
N TRP A 388 1.37 -2.75 19.34
CA TRP A 388 1.35 -4.18 19.03
C TRP A 388 1.98 -5.01 20.16
N TYR A 389 3.19 -4.70 20.61
CA TYR A 389 3.82 -5.47 21.70
C TYR A 389 3.08 -5.32 23.03
N ALA A 390 2.51 -4.15 23.33
CA ALA A 390 1.70 -3.95 24.52
C ALA A 390 0.44 -4.83 24.51
N THR A 391 -0.26 -4.95 23.38
CA THR A 391 -1.43 -5.83 23.27
C THR A 391 -1.07 -7.32 23.39
N GLN A 392 0.10 -7.73 22.90
CA GLN A 392 0.59 -9.12 23.04
C GLN A 392 1.05 -9.44 24.48
N ASN A 393 1.80 -8.54 25.12
CA ASN A 393 2.34 -8.75 26.46
C ASN A 393 1.29 -8.56 27.57
N CYS A 394 0.31 -7.69 27.33
CA CYS A 394 -0.78 -7.38 28.25
C CYS A 394 -2.14 -7.60 27.59
N PRO A 395 -2.52 -8.86 27.28
CA PRO A 395 -3.79 -9.15 26.64
C PRO A 395 -4.93 -8.64 27.52
N ARG A 396 -5.81 -7.80 26.96
CA ARG A 396 -7.01 -7.32 27.66
C ARG A 396 -7.85 -8.55 28.02
N LYS A 397 -7.83 -8.96 29.29
CA LYS A 397 -8.78 -9.95 29.80
C LYS A 397 -10.17 -9.41 29.48
N ASN A 398 -10.99 -10.21 28.80
CA ASN A 398 -12.41 -9.91 28.59
C ASN A 398 -12.99 -9.41 29.91
N VAL A 399 -13.26 -8.10 30.01
CA VAL A 399 -14.12 -7.55 31.05
C VAL A 399 -15.54 -8.00 30.64
N ARG A 400 -15.81 -9.31 30.79
CA ARG A 400 -17.17 -9.77 31.01
C ARG A 400 -17.58 -9.06 32.28
N TYR A 401 -18.51 -8.12 32.13
CA TYR A 401 -19.24 -7.50 33.22
C TYR A 401 -19.72 -8.61 34.17
N THR A 402 -18.93 -8.92 35.19
CA THR A 402 -19.47 -9.40 36.46
C THR A 402 -20.24 -8.22 37.04
N LEU A 403 -21.44 -8.00 36.52
CA LEU A 403 -22.56 -7.60 37.37
C LEU A 403 -22.72 -8.72 38.39
N LYS A 404 -21.84 -8.71 39.40
CA LYS A 404 -22.14 -9.32 40.68
C LYS A 404 -23.41 -8.61 41.13
N LYS A 405 -24.53 -9.30 40.94
CA LYS A 405 -25.69 -9.20 41.82
C LYS A 405 -25.16 -9.19 43.25
N GLY A 406 -24.99 -8.00 43.80
CA GLY A 406 -24.95 -7.81 45.24
C GLY A 406 -26.35 -8.11 45.74
N ARG A 407 -26.57 -9.36 46.13
CA ARG A 407 -27.51 -9.69 47.19
C ARG A 407 -26.81 -9.38 48.50
N SER A 408 -27.32 -8.40 49.22
CA SER A 408 -27.69 -8.50 50.63
C SER A 408 -28.68 -7.40 50.92
#